data_AF-A0A1I4G0W9-F1
#
_entry.id   AF-A0A1I4G0W9-F1
#
_cell.length_a   1.000
_cell.length_b   1.000
_cell.length_c   1.000
_cell.angle_alpha   90.00
_cell.angle_beta   90.00
_cell.angle_gamma   90.00
#
_symmetry.space_group_name_H-M   'P 1'
#
loop_
_entity.id
_entity.type
_entity.pdbx_description
1 polymer ?
#
loop_
_entity_poly.entity_id
_entity_poly.type
_entity_poly.pdbx_seq_one_letter_code
_entity_poly.pdbx_strand_id
1 'polypeptide(L)' 'PRLKGLMNAPVMVDLRNVYSPAEADKHGFQYTGIGTTPAGARS' A
#
# COMPACT_ATOMS: atom_id res chain seq x y z
N PRO A 1 -11.01 14.27 8.85
CA PRO A 1 -11.25 13.03 8.07
C PRO A 1 -9.93 12.25 7.92
N ARG A 2 -9.94 10.91 7.95
CA ARG A 2 -8.73 10.10 7.71
C ARG A 2 -8.37 10.11 6.21
N LEU A 3 -7.08 10.08 5.88
CA LEU A 3 -6.56 10.20 4.50
C LEU A 3 -7.30 9.29 3.50
N LYS A 4 -7.48 8.00 3.84
CA LYS A 4 -8.21 7.02 3.00
C LYS A 4 -9.60 7.51 2.56
N GLY A 5 -10.35 8.14 3.46
CA GLY A 5 -11.71 8.62 3.20
C GLY A 5 -11.77 9.89 2.34
N LEU A 6 -10.62 10.49 2.03
CA LEU A 6 -10.50 11.65 1.14
C LEU A 6 -10.05 11.28 -0.28
N MET A 7 -9.59 10.05 -0.50
CA MET A 7 -9.01 9.61 -1.77
C MET A 7 -10.08 8.96 -2.65
N ASN A 8 -10.01 9.19 -3.97
CA ASN A 8 -10.85 8.49 -4.94
C ASN A 8 -10.57 6.97 -4.96
N ALA A 9 -9.29 6.60 -4.81
CA ALA A 9 -8.85 5.22 -4.65
C ALA A 9 -7.71 5.17 -3.62
N PRO A 10 -7.71 4.21 -2.68
CA PRO A 10 -6.73 4.15 -1.61
C PRO A 10 -5.44 3.43 -2.04
N VAL A 11 -4.74 3.96 -3.04
CA VAL A 11 -3.47 3.41 -3.53
C VAL A 11 -2.31 4.10 -2.81
N MET A 12 -1.39 3.31 -2.24
CA MET A 12 -0.19 3.81 -1.55
C MET A 12 1.06 3.32 -2.27
N VAL A 13 1.81 4.26 -2.87
CA VAL A 13 3.10 3.99 -3.49
C VAL A 13 4.20 4.52 -2.58
N ASP A 14 5.00 3.61 -2.03
CA ASP A 14 6.11 3.93 -1.13
C ASP A 14 7.45 3.83 -1.86
N LEU A 15 8.03 4.99 -2.16
CA LEU A 15 9.29 5.08 -2.89
C LEU A 15 10.52 4.78 -2.02
N ARG A 16 10.35 4.63 -0.70
CA ARG A 16 11.45 4.41 0.25
C ARG A 16 11.26 3.22 1.18
N ASN A 17 10.13 2.51 1.07
CA ASN A 17 9.76 1.38 1.93
C ASN A 17 9.81 1.73 3.43
N VAL A 18 9.33 2.92 3.80
CA VAL A 18 9.24 3.40 5.18
C VAL A 18 8.02 2.81 5.90
N TYR A 19 6.98 2.43 5.16
CA TYR A 19 5.75 1.86 5.71
C TYR A 19 5.74 0.32 5.62
N SER A 20 5.13 -0.31 6.62
CA SER A 20 4.92 -1.76 6.60
C SER A 20 3.79 -2.12 5.62
N PRO A 21 4.01 -3.05 4.67
CA PRO A 21 2.97 -3.52 3.77
C PRO A 21 1.75 -4.09 4.52
N ALA A 22 1.98 -4.84 5.61
CA ALA A 22 0.90 -5.46 6.38
C ALA A 22 0.01 -4.42 7.10
N GLU A 23 0.60 -3.34 7.61
CA GLU A 23 -0.19 -2.27 8.22
C GLU A 23 -0.93 -1.44 7.17
N ALA A 24 -0.32 -1.22 5.98
CA ALA A 24 -1.02 -0.59 4.86
C ALA A 24 -2.25 -1.40 4.42
N ASP A 25 -2.11 -2.72 4.27
CA ASP A 25 -3.21 -3.65 3.94
C ASP A 25 -4.29 -3.68 5.03
N LYS A 26 -3.90 -3.73 6.30
CA LYS A 26 -4.82 -3.68 7.45
C LYS A 26 -5.63 -2.38 7.49
N HIS A 27 -5.04 -1.28 7.04
CA HIS A 27 -5.75 -0.01 6.86
C HIS A 27 -6.49 0.07 5.51
N GLY A 28 -6.35 -0.96 4.67
CA GLY A 28 -7.03 -1.15 3.39
C GLY A 28 -6.54 -0.20 2.31
N PHE A 29 -5.24 0.05 2.29
CA PHE A 29 -4.54 0.62 1.14
C PHE A 29 -4.04 -0.50 0.23
N GLN A 30 -4.08 -0.27 -1.08
CA GLN A 30 -3.34 -1.07 -2.04
C GLN A 30 -1.89 -0.59 -2.01
N TYR A 31 -1.01 -1.36 -1.39
CA TYR A 31 0.39 -0.98 -1.19
C TYR A 31 1.29 -1.44 -2.35
N THR A 32 2.23 -0.59 -2.75
CA THR A 32 3.34 -0.95 -3.64
C THR A 32 4.61 -0.28 -3.14
N GLY A 33 5.63 -1.09 -2.82
CA GLY A 33 6.97 -0.62 -2.45
C GLY A 33 8.00 -0.97 -3.53
N ILE A 34 9.11 -0.25 -3.53
CA ILE A 34 10.21 -0.53 -4.47
C ILE A 34 10.88 -1.86 -4.13
N GLY A 35 11.05 -2.73 -5.14
CA GLY A 35 11.65 -4.06 -4.97
C GLY A 35 10.77 -5.08 -4.24
N THR A 36 9.48 -4.78 -4.07
CA THR A 36 8.51 -5.71 -3.47
C THR A 36 7.76 -6.47 -4.56
N THR A 37 7.52 -7.76 -4.33
CA THR A 37 6.64 -8.55 -5.19
C THR A 37 5.20 -8.31 -4.73
N PRO A 38 4.28 -7.85 -5.60
CA PRO A 38 2.86 -7.79 -5.26
C PRO A 38 2.38 -9.15 -4.76
N ALA A 39 1.50 -9.18 -3.75
CA ALA A 39 1.08 -10.43 -3.10
C ALA A 39 0.50 -11.50 -4.06
N GLY A 40 0.09 -11.11 -5.28
CA GLY A 40 -0.38 -12.01 -6.35
C GLY A 40 0.62 -12.32 -7.48
N ALA A 41 1.86 -11.84 -7.41
CA ALA A 41 2.85 -11.99 -8.50
C ALA A 41 3.81 -13.18 -8.32
N ARG A 42 3.63 -14.03 -7.30
CA ARG A 42 4.38 -15.29 -7.18
C ARG A 42 3.67 -16.37 -8.01
N SER A 43 4.26 -16.70 -9.16
CA SER A 43 3.97 -17.91 -9.93
C SER A 43 4.72 -19.11 -9.34
#